data_AF-A0A3M6XN97-F1
#
_entry.id   AF-A0A3M6XN97-F1
#
_cell.length_a   1.000
_cell.length_b   1.000
_cell.length_c   1.000
_cell.angle_alpha   90.00
_cell.angle_beta   90.00
_cell.angle_gamma   90.00
#
_symmetry.space_group_name_H-M   'P 1'
#
loop_
_entity.id
_entity.type
_entity.pdbx_description
1 polymer ?
#
loop_
_entity_poly.entity_id
_entity_poly.type
_entity_poly.pdbx_seq_one_letter_code
_entity_poly.pdbx_strand_id
1 'polypeptide(L)'
;MADTKKETDGPPIDSTEAWDYTALPDWDNDFIESDDILAFASALSAPETSPSEEDLLDPSKKRPDTEFITALNDWRPVHQRVRGDDKRKPAHASKQKKKKGKARRGKDETREGWTYNLVKYPLLAVVLGWIIFLAVSYLATRFYIYVYEQYITWRGDRQRLRKKLREQTSFGDWVKAAKDLDEHLDNESWKEEDEYAYYDSKTVRRVMEQLRSLRHRAEQDETGRKNGTSQRAIEDLRSLAEACVKNNFAGFENPRLYSETYYGTKNLVQGYVDEVSATLKFLLSSHQLSQEEKRTLSKHLSTNFGRTALCLSGGATFAYYHFGIAKALLDADLLPWIITGTSGGALVAALLGTRTDDELKKLLVPALANRIRACSEPFSVWLPRWWRTGARFDSVDWAQRCSWFCRGSLTFLEAYQRTGRILNITCVPSDPHTPTILANYLTAPDCVIWSAVIASAAVPGILNPV
;
A
#
# COMPACT_ATOMS: atom_id res chain seq x y z
N MET A 1 12.54 -3.28 -20.66
CA MET A 1 13.88 -2.75 -20.36
C MET A 1 13.68 -1.39 -19.71
N ALA A 2 14.38 -1.10 -18.62
CA ALA A 2 14.32 0.19 -17.94
C ALA A 2 14.50 1.37 -18.92
N ASP A 3 13.73 2.45 -18.72
CA ASP A 3 13.81 3.68 -19.49
C ASP A 3 15.10 4.45 -19.16
N THR A 4 16.20 3.96 -19.73
CA THR A 4 17.52 4.60 -19.64
C THR A 4 17.60 5.87 -20.49
N LYS A 5 16.64 6.10 -21.39
CA LYS A 5 16.63 7.22 -22.33
C LYS A 5 15.85 8.43 -21.81
N LYS A 6 15.21 8.32 -20.64
CA LYS A 6 14.43 9.38 -20.00
C LYS A 6 13.25 9.83 -20.85
N GLU A 7 12.78 8.98 -21.75
CA GLU A 7 11.68 9.33 -22.66
C GLU A 7 10.36 9.54 -21.87
N THR A 8 10.29 8.95 -20.67
CA THR A 8 9.12 8.98 -19.78
C THR A 8 9.29 9.87 -18.56
N ASP A 9 10.48 10.46 -18.33
CA ASP A 9 10.77 11.37 -17.20
C ASP A 9 9.87 12.61 -17.23
N GLY A 10 9.29 12.90 -18.38
CA GLY A 10 8.48 14.09 -18.61
C GLY A 10 9.34 15.35 -18.69
N PRO A 11 8.69 16.51 -18.80
CA PRO A 11 9.38 17.80 -18.76
C PRO A 11 10.12 17.99 -17.42
N PRO A 12 11.28 18.69 -17.43
CA PRO A 12 12.05 18.99 -16.22
C PRO A 12 11.20 19.68 -15.14
N ILE A 13 11.38 19.33 -13.87
CA ILE A 13 10.58 19.85 -12.74
C ILE A 13 10.65 21.39 -12.62
N ASP A 14 11.74 22.01 -13.05
CA ASP A 14 11.95 23.45 -13.08
C ASP A 14 11.27 24.16 -14.27
N SER A 15 10.80 23.40 -15.26
CA SER A 15 10.06 23.95 -16.40
C SER A 15 8.60 24.22 -16.06
N THR A 16 8.02 25.27 -16.65
CA THR A 16 6.59 25.58 -16.51
C THR A 16 5.70 24.50 -17.12
N GLU A 17 6.18 23.85 -18.19
CA GLU A 17 5.48 22.76 -18.88
C GLU A 17 5.25 21.55 -17.96
N ALA A 18 6.17 21.29 -17.01
CA ALA A 18 6.01 20.18 -16.07
C ALA A 18 4.84 20.33 -15.10
N TRP A 19 4.37 21.55 -14.91
CA TRP A 19 3.26 21.87 -14.02
C TRP A 19 1.97 22.21 -14.77
N ASP A 20 2.00 22.14 -16.10
CA ASP A 20 0.82 22.34 -16.94
C ASP A 20 -0.13 21.15 -16.80
N TYR A 21 -1.24 21.37 -16.11
CA TYR A 21 -2.26 20.34 -15.89
C TYR A 21 -3.04 20.00 -17.17
N THR A 22 -3.04 20.87 -18.19
CA THR A 22 -3.72 20.62 -19.47
C THR A 22 -2.97 19.63 -20.34
N ALA A 23 -1.69 19.40 -20.06
CA ALA A 23 -0.88 18.37 -20.70
C ALA A 23 -1.18 16.96 -20.16
N LEU A 24 -1.90 16.84 -19.03
CA LEU A 24 -2.27 15.52 -18.50
C LEU A 24 -3.28 14.83 -19.45
N PRO A 25 -3.12 13.52 -19.70
CA PRO A 25 -4.16 12.73 -20.31
C PRO A 25 -5.46 12.83 -19.51
N ASP A 26 -6.60 12.95 -20.22
CA ASP A 26 -7.92 13.02 -19.62
C ASP A 26 -8.03 14.18 -18.58
N TRP A 27 -7.41 15.34 -18.86
CA TRP A 27 -7.47 16.51 -17.98
C TRP A 27 -8.86 17.17 -17.95
N ASP A 28 -9.62 17.04 -19.03
CA ASP A 28 -10.96 17.58 -19.21
C ASP A 28 -12.07 16.58 -18.84
N ASN A 29 -11.70 15.32 -18.55
CA ASN A 29 -12.62 14.26 -18.18
C ASN A 29 -12.36 13.76 -16.75
N ASP A 30 -13.23 14.11 -15.82
CA ASP A 30 -13.15 13.65 -14.44
C ASP A 30 -13.71 12.22 -14.23
N PHE A 31 -14.27 11.61 -15.28
CA PHE A 31 -14.90 10.29 -15.27
C PHE A 31 -16.05 10.16 -14.25
N ILE A 32 -16.79 11.25 -14.05
CA ILE A 32 -17.90 11.31 -13.10
C ILE A 32 -19.19 10.94 -13.82
N GLU A 33 -19.71 9.75 -13.56
CA GLU A 33 -21.06 9.36 -13.94
C GLU A 33 -22.05 9.79 -12.86
N SER A 34 -23.00 10.67 -13.21
CA SER A 34 -23.90 11.28 -12.23
C SER A 34 -24.82 10.25 -11.55
N ASP A 35 -25.26 9.24 -12.30
CA ASP A 35 -26.15 8.20 -11.81
C ASP A 35 -25.47 7.33 -10.74
N ASP A 36 -24.19 7.01 -10.91
CA ASP A 36 -23.41 6.23 -9.95
C ASP A 36 -23.20 6.99 -8.63
N ILE A 37 -22.90 8.28 -8.72
CA ILE A 37 -22.74 9.13 -7.54
C ILE A 37 -24.06 9.30 -6.80
N LEU A 38 -25.18 9.44 -7.52
CA LEU A 38 -26.52 9.48 -6.93
C LEU A 38 -26.90 8.16 -6.27
N ALA A 39 -26.58 7.02 -6.91
CA ALA A 39 -26.79 5.69 -6.34
C ALA A 39 -25.99 5.52 -5.04
N PHE A 40 -24.76 5.99 -5.00
CA PHE A 40 -23.92 5.97 -3.80
C PHE A 40 -24.43 6.89 -2.69
N ALA A 41 -24.84 8.12 -3.03
CA ALA A 41 -25.46 9.02 -2.06
C ALA A 41 -26.76 8.44 -1.50
N SER A 42 -27.55 7.75 -2.34
CA SER A 42 -28.73 7.00 -1.91
C SER A 42 -28.36 5.87 -0.96
N ALA A 43 -27.34 5.07 -1.28
CA ALA A 43 -26.86 3.97 -0.43
C ALA A 43 -26.36 4.46 0.95
N LEU A 44 -25.62 5.56 0.99
CA LEU A 44 -25.18 6.21 2.24
C LEU A 44 -26.35 6.69 3.12
N SER A 45 -27.47 7.04 2.49
CA SER A 45 -28.69 7.47 3.19
C SER A 45 -29.64 6.33 3.52
N ALA A 46 -29.42 5.16 2.91
CA ALA A 46 -30.22 3.97 3.15
C ALA A 46 -29.98 3.50 4.58
N PRO A 47 -31.04 3.15 5.32
CA PRO A 47 -30.86 2.72 6.69
C PRO A 47 -30.24 1.30 6.67
N GLU A 48 -29.11 1.11 7.37
CA GLU A 48 -28.31 -0.13 7.31
C GLU A 48 -29.17 -1.38 7.56
N THR A 49 -29.39 -2.17 6.51
CA THR A 49 -29.94 -3.52 6.63
C THR A 49 -28.79 -4.45 6.96
N SER A 50 -28.47 -4.62 8.24
CA SER A 50 -27.76 -5.82 8.67
C SER A 50 -28.82 -6.93 8.80
N PRO A 51 -28.94 -7.88 7.84
CA PRO A 51 -29.77 -9.05 8.09
C PRO A 51 -29.17 -9.79 9.29
N SER A 52 -30.00 -10.14 10.27
CA SER A 52 -29.57 -11.10 11.29
C SER A 52 -29.40 -12.48 10.62
N GLU A 53 -28.64 -13.37 11.26
CA GLU A 53 -28.45 -14.76 10.78
C GLU A 53 -29.79 -15.51 10.59
N GLU A 54 -30.84 -15.08 11.31
CA GLU A 54 -32.21 -15.60 11.20
C GLU A 54 -32.91 -15.17 9.89
N ASP A 55 -32.57 -14.02 9.31
CA ASP A 55 -33.21 -13.50 8.08
C ASP A 55 -32.76 -14.23 6.81
N LEU A 56 -31.57 -14.85 6.82
CA LEU A 56 -31.03 -15.60 5.68
C LEU A 56 -31.63 -17.01 5.54
N LEU A 57 -32.31 -17.50 6.57
CA LEU A 57 -32.80 -18.87 6.66
C LEU A 57 -34.30 -19.02 6.32
N ASP A 58 -35.05 -17.93 6.13
CA ASP A 58 -36.49 -18.00 5.88
C ASP A 58 -36.96 -17.02 4.77
N PRO A 59 -36.95 -17.45 3.49
CA PRO A 59 -37.28 -16.58 2.34
C PRO A 59 -38.77 -16.18 2.24
N SER A 60 -39.61 -16.58 3.20
CA SER A 60 -41.07 -16.44 3.13
C SER A 60 -41.64 -15.21 3.86
N LYS A 61 -40.86 -14.51 4.68
CA LYS A 61 -41.30 -13.31 5.41
C LYS A 61 -41.17 -12.04 4.57
N LYS A 62 -42.13 -11.81 3.67
CA LYS A 62 -42.49 -10.43 3.29
C LYS A 62 -43.34 -9.83 4.39
N ARG A 63 -42.89 -8.80 5.11
CA ARG A 63 -43.76 -7.77 5.72
C ARG A 63 -43.03 -6.53 6.26
N PRO A 64 -43.76 -5.40 6.38
CA PRO A 64 -43.24 -4.06 6.63
C PRO A 64 -42.91 -3.87 8.11
N ASP A 65 -42.04 -2.91 8.40
CA ASP A 65 -41.61 -2.49 9.74
C ASP A 65 -40.70 -3.50 10.46
N THR A 66 -39.47 -3.66 9.98
CA THR A 66 -38.36 -4.23 10.76
C THR A 66 -37.94 -3.25 11.85
N GLU A 67 -38.01 -3.68 13.11
CA GLU A 67 -37.41 -2.94 14.23
C GLU A 67 -35.88 -2.89 14.03
N PHE A 68 -35.36 -1.68 13.87
CA PHE A 68 -33.94 -1.40 13.71
C PHE A 68 -33.18 -1.76 15.00
N ILE A 69 -32.52 -2.91 15.00
CA ILE A 69 -31.51 -3.23 16.02
C ILE A 69 -30.15 -2.90 15.44
N THR A 70 -29.68 -1.69 15.73
CA THR A 70 -28.32 -1.26 15.39
C THR A 70 -27.43 -1.47 16.62
N ALA A 71 -26.30 -2.17 16.47
CA ALA A 71 -25.25 -2.14 17.47
C ALA A 71 -24.70 -0.70 17.57
N LEU A 72 -24.90 -0.06 18.72
CA LEU A 72 -24.38 1.27 18.99
C LEU A 72 -22.86 1.18 19.18
N ASN A 73 -22.10 1.43 18.11
CA ASN A 73 -20.66 1.67 18.24
C ASN A 73 -20.43 3.06 18.84
N ASP A 74 -19.46 3.17 19.76
CA ASP A 74 -19.02 4.42 20.46
C ASP A 74 -18.52 5.53 19.51
N TRP A 75 -18.46 5.24 18.21
CA TRP A 75 -17.84 6.07 17.18
C TRP A 75 -18.85 6.80 16.28
N ARG A 76 -20.17 6.71 16.54
CA ARG A 76 -21.17 7.48 15.78
C ARG A 76 -21.04 8.98 16.04
N PRO A 77 -21.43 9.84 15.06
CA PRO A 77 -21.48 11.27 15.26
C PRO A 77 -22.43 11.62 16.42
N VAL A 78 -21.89 12.19 17.48
CA VAL A 78 -22.59 12.49 18.74
C VAL A 78 -23.82 13.41 18.55
N HIS A 79 -23.93 14.09 17.40
CA HIS A 79 -24.96 15.10 17.13
C HIS A 79 -25.80 14.90 15.86
N GLN A 80 -25.76 13.73 15.20
CA GLN A 80 -26.58 13.52 14.01
C GLN A 80 -28.08 13.47 14.41
N ARG A 81 -28.83 14.52 14.07
CA ARG A 81 -30.29 14.57 14.27
C ARG A 81 -30.94 13.56 13.33
N VAL A 82 -31.26 12.37 13.86
CA VAL A 82 -32.19 11.46 13.20
C VAL A 82 -33.57 12.14 13.19
N ARG A 83 -34.06 12.51 12.01
CA ARG A 83 -35.46 12.92 11.83
C ARG A 83 -36.32 11.68 12.09
N GLY A 84 -36.88 11.58 13.28
CA GLY A 84 -37.94 10.61 13.55
C GLY A 84 -39.09 10.86 12.57
N ASP A 85 -39.56 9.77 11.96
CA ASP A 85 -40.61 9.78 10.95
C ASP A 85 -41.94 10.24 11.56
N ASP A 86 -42.18 11.56 11.55
CA ASP A 86 -43.36 12.20 12.13
C ASP A 86 -44.53 12.26 11.13
N LYS A 87 -44.62 11.29 10.20
CA LYS A 87 -45.67 11.20 9.19
C LYS A 87 -46.35 9.84 9.16
N ARG A 88 -47.09 9.51 10.22
CA ARG A 88 -48.29 8.65 10.17
C ARG A 88 -49.01 8.67 11.52
N LYS A 89 -49.95 9.59 11.68
CA LYS A 89 -51.02 9.43 12.67
C LYS A 89 -52.34 9.25 11.92
N PRO A 90 -53.02 8.10 12.03
CA PRO A 90 -54.38 7.98 11.54
C PRO A 90 -55.30 8.88 12.38
N ALA A 91 -56.17 9.61 11.71
CA ALA A 91 -57.30 10.27 12.35
C ALA A 91 -58.20 9.18 12.96
N HIS A 92 -58.68 9.41 14.19
CA HIS A 92 -59.48 8.50 15.02
C HIS A 92 -58.70 7.53 15.92
N ALA A 93 -58.04 8.08 16.94
CA ALA A 93 -57.86 7.37 18.21
C ALA A 93 -58.11 8.35 19.37
N SER A 94 -58.96 7.90 20.29
CA SER A 94 -59.60 8.68 21.35
C SER A 94 -58.62 9.19 22.43
N LYS A 95 -59.08 10.24 23.12
CA LYS A 95 -58.42 10.89 24.26
C LYS A 95 -58.16 9.91 25.39
N GLN A 96 -56.95 9.37 25.50
CA GLN A 96 -56.39 8.94 26.78
C GLN A 96 -54.97 9.47 26.93
N LYS A 97 -54.83 10.40 27.88
CA LYS A 97 -53.59 11.07 28.28
C LYS A 97 -52.71 10.06 29.04
N LYS A 98 -52.05 9.13 28.34
CA LYS A 98 -50.98 8.31 28.92
C LYS A 98 -49.78 9.22 29.18
N LYS A 99 -49.45 9.44 30.45
CA LYS A 99 -48.17 10.01 30.88
C LYS A 99 -47.06 9.22 30.19
N LYS A 100 -46.30 9.86 29.28
CA LYS A 100 -45.04 9.32 28.77
C LYS A 100 -44.10 9.14 29.96
N GLY A 101 -44.04 7.93 30.52
CA GLY A 101 -42.91 7.53 31.34
C GLY A 101 -41.66 7.70 30.49
N LYS A 102 -40.66 8.42 30.99
CA LYS A 102 -39.33 8.47 30.37
C LYS A 102 -38.92 7.02 30.12
N ALA A 103 -38.61 6.67 28.86
CA ALA A 103 -38.02 5.37 28.55
C ALA A 103 -36.81 5.19 29.49
N ARG A 104 -36.87 4.16 30.34
CA ARG A 104 -35.71 3.78 31.15
C ARG A 104 -34.64 3.35 30.17
N ARG A 105 -33.63 4.20 30.00
CA ARG A 105 -32.37 3.87 29.32
C ARG A 105 -31.94 2.50 29.87
N GLY A 106 -31.75 1.53 28.97
CA GLY A 106 -31.20 0.23 29.32
C GLY A 106 -29.96 0.43 30.19
N LYS A 107 -29.82 -0.40 31.22
CA LYS A 107 -28.71 -0.34 32.15
C LYS A 107 -27.45 -0.68 31.33
N ASP A 108 -26.60 0.32 31.07
CA ASP A 108 -25.27 0.09 30.47
C ASP A 108 -24.58 -1.03 31.26
N GLU A 109 -24.17 -2.11 30.58
CA GLU A 109 -23.43 -3.21 31.19
C GLU A 109 -22.03 -2.74 31.66
N THR A 110 -21.52 -1.66 31.07
CA THR A 110 -20.38 -0.90 31.57
C THR A 110 -20.81 -0.06 32.76
N ARG A 111 -20.68 -0.62 33.98
CA ARG A 111 -20.83 0.11 35.25
C ARG A 111 -19.79 1.22 35.35
N GLU A 112 -20.04 2.37 34.73
CA GLU A 112 -19.30 3.61 34.97
C GLU A 112 -19.74 4.20 36.33
N GLY A 113 -19.22 3.65 37.42
CA GLY A 113 -19.42 4.21 38.77
C GLY A 113 -18.71 5.55 38.92
N TRP A 114 -19.05 6.34 39.96
CA TRP A 114 -18.35 7.59 40.27
C TRP A 114 -16.82 7.41 40.46
N THR A 115 -16.40 6.23 40.91
CA THR A 115 -15.00 5.82 41.01
C THR A 115 -14.28 5.76 39.65
N TYR A 116 -14.97 5.39 38.58
CA TYR A 116 -14.42 5.39 37.22
C TYR A 116 -14.05 6.82 36.81
N ASN A 117 -14.95 7.78 37.01
CA ASN A 117 -14.66 9.19 36.72
C ASN A 117 -13.56 9.76 37.63
N LEU A 118 -13.52 9.39 38.91
CA LEU A 118 -12.50 9.86 39.85
C LEU A 118 -11.09 9.39 39.46
N VAL A 119 -10.93 8.18 38.93
CA VAL A 119 -9.63 7.61 38.54
C VAL A 119 -9.27 7.92 37.09
N LYS A 120 -10.25 7.95 36.18
CA LYS A 120 -10.06 8.14 34.74
C LYS A 120 -9.35 9.45 34.42
N TYR A 121 -9.82 10.58 34.93
CA TYR A 121 -9.27 11.89 34.55
C TYR A 121 -7.84 12.11 35.07
N PRO A 122 -7.50 11.79 36.34
CA PRO A 122 -6.12 11.83 36.81
C PRO A 122 -5.21 10.87 36.05
N LEU A 123 -5.65 9.63 35.80
CA LEU A 123 -4.87 8.65 35.03
C LEU A 123 -4.64 9.13 33.59
N LEU A 124 -5.68 9.66 32.94
CA LEU A 124 -5.59 10.23 31.60
C LEU A 124 -4.64 11.43 31.57
N ALA A 125 -4.67 12.29 32.59
CA ALA A 125 -3.74 13.42 32.69
C ALA A 125 -2.29 12.96 32.86
N VAL A 126 -2.04 11.91 33.66
CA VAL A 126 -0.71 11.30 33.79
C VAL A 126 -0.25 10.69 32.47
N VAL A 127 -1.11 9.93 31.79
CA VAL A 127 -0.80 9.32 30.48
C VAL A 127 -0.53 10.39 29.43
N LEU A 128 -1.38 11.41 29.32
CA LEU A 128 -1.17 12.52 28.39
C LEU A 128 0.09 13.32 28.73
N GLY A 129 0.34 13.58 30.02
CA GLY A 129 1.57 14.23 30.48
C GLY A 129 2.82 13.42 30.12
N TRP A 130 2.77 12.09 30.26
CA TRP A 130 3.84 11.19 29.86
C TRP A 130 4.04 11.17 28.34
N ILE A 131 2.96 11.12 27.56
CA ILE A 131 3.01 11.22 26.09
C ILE A 131 3.65 12.55 25.66
N ILE A 132 3.26 13.67 26.27
CA ILE A 132 3.85 14.99 26.00
C ILE A 132 5.34 14.99 26.37
N PHE A 133 5.71 14.46 27.53
CA PHE A 133 7.11 14.35 27.95
C PHE A 133 7.95 13.52 26.96
N LEU A 134 7.44 12.36 26.53
CA LEU A 134 8.09 11.53 25.53
C LEU A 134 8.19 12.24 24.18
N ALA A 135 7.15 12.96 23.76
CA ALA A 135 7.15 13.74 22.52
C ALA A 135 8.21 14.86 22.58
N VAL A 136 8.28 15.61 23.68
CA VAL A 136 9.29 16.65 23.89
C VAL A 136 10.70 16.05 23.94
N SER A 137 10.90 14.94 24.66
CA SER A 137 12.19 14.25 24.73
C SER A 137 12.66 13.72 23.38
N TYR A 138 11.73 13.17 22.58
CA TYR A 138 12.00 12.74 21.21
C TYR A 138 12.38 13.92 20.31
N LEU A 139 11.63 15.02 20.36
CA LEU A 139 11.93 16.24 19.60
C LEU A 139 13.28 16.84 20.00
N ALA A 140 13.60 16.88 21.29
CA ALA A 140 14.90 17.33 21.79
C ALA A 140 16.04 16.43 21.29
N THR A 141 15.85 15.10 21.32
CA THR A 141 16.82 14.15 20.77
C THR A 141 17.00 14.35 19.26
N ARG A 142 15.92 14.51 18.49
CA ARG A 142 15.98 14.79 17.04
C ARG A 142 16.66 16.12 16.74
N PHE A 143 16.38 17.15 17.53
CA PHE A 143 17.04 18.44 17.40
C PHE A 143 18.54 18.34 17.69
N TYR A 144 18.93 17.62 18.74
CA TYR A 144 20.33 17.33 19.05
C TYR A 144 21.02 16.60 17.89
N ILE A 145 20.42 15.52 17.37
CA ILE A 145 20.97 14.77 16.22
C ILE A 145 21.09 15.68 15.00
N TYR A 146 20.08 16.51 14.71
CA TYR A 146 20.13 17.46 13.60
C TYR A 146 21.29 18.45 13.73
N VAL A 147 21.46 19.06 14.91
CA VAL A 147 22.56 20.00 15.17
C VAL A 147 23.91 19.27 15.07
N TYR A 148 24.04 18.10 15.67
CA TYR A 148 25.25 17.29 15.59
C TYR A 148 25.59 16.93 14.15
N GLU A 149 24.62 16.47 13.37
CA GLU A 149 24.80 16.14 11.97
C GLU A 149 25.27 17.36 11.16
N GLN A 150 24.55 18.48 11.24
CA GLN A 150 24.86 19.68 10.45
C GLN A 150 26.21 20.28 10.82
N TYR A 151 26.52 20.33 12.11
CA TYR A 151 27.71 21.01 12.59
C TYR A 151 28.88 20.08 12.83
N ILE A 152 28.78 18.77 12.84
CA ILE A 152 29.93 17.88 13.13
C ILE A 152 30.09 16.84 12.04
N THR A 153 29.04 16.06 11.77
CA THR A 153 29.11 14.93 10.82
C THR A 153 29.31 15.39 9.37
N TRP A 154 28.59 16.44 8.96
CA TRP A 154 28.55 16.92 7.58
C TRP A 154 29.46 18.13 7.38
N ARG A 155 30.78 17.91 7.48
CA ARG A 155 31.81 18.90 7.17
C ARG A 155 32.72 18.44 6.04
N GLY A 156 33.38 19.40 5.39
CA GLY A 156 34.41 19.16 4.38
C GLY A 156 33.92 18.36 3.17
N ASP A 157 34.72 17.38 2.76
CA ASP A 157 34.45 16.55 1.58
C ASP A 157 33.17 15.71 1.72
N ARG A 158 32.87 15.21 2.92
CA ARG A 158 31.65 14.44 3.21
C ARG A 158 30.37 15.22 2.87
N GLN A 159 30.32 16.49 3.24
CA GLN A 159 29.17 17.36 2.93
C GLN A 159 29.12 17.71 1.44
N ARG A 160 30.27 17.93 0.80
CA ARG A 160 30.34 18.16 -0.65
C ARG A 160 29.77 16.98 -1.43
N LEU A 161 30.16 15.75 -1.07
CA LEU A 161 29.69 14.52 -1.71
C LEU A 161 28.21 14.26 -1.43
N ARG A 162 27.74 14.43 -0.18
CA ARG A 162 26.30 14.32 0.14
C ARG A 162 25.46 15.34 -0.61
N LYS A 163 25.95 16.58 -0.74
CA LYS A 163 25.27 17.64 -1.49
C LYS A 163 25.22 17.27 -2.98
N LYS A 164 26.35 16.83 -3.57
CA LYS A 164 26.42 16.32 -4.94
C LYS A 164 25.38 15.21 -5.15
N LEU A 165 25.29 14.22 -4.25
CA LEU A 165 24.30 13.15 -4.33
C LEU A 165 22.85 13.67 -4.34
N ARG A 166 22.51 14.61 -3.46
CA ARG A 166 21.15 15.18 -3.34
C ARG A 166 20.75 16.07 -4.51
N GLU A 167 21.71 16.66 -5.21
CA GLU A 167 21.49 17.53 -6.37
C GLU A 167 21.27 16.74 -7.67
N GLN A 168 21.52 15.41 -7.67
CA GLN A 168 21.33 14.60 -8.88
C GLN A 168 19.84 14.43 -9.21
N THR A 169 19.49 14.71 -10.45
CA THR A 169 18.12 14.56 -11.00
C THR A 169 17.93 13.30 -11.83
N SER A 170 18.99 12.50 -11.97
CA SER A 170 19.10 11.37 -12.88
C SER A 170 19.55 10.15 -12.09
N PHE A 171 18.86 9.01 -12.22
CA PHE A 171 19.23 7.80 -11.48
C PHE A 171 20.68 7.37 -11.75
N GLY A 172 21.12 7.38 -13.00
CA GLY A 172 22.49 7.00 -13.36
C GLY A 172 23.56 7.89 -12.73
N ASP A 173 23.31 9.20 -12.61
CA ASP A 173 24.25 10.13 -12.00
C ASP A 173 24.18 10.09 -10.47
N TRP A 174 22.98 9.84 -9.92
CA TRP A 174 22.78 9.52 -8.51
C TRP A 174 23.58 8.28 -8.11
N VAL A 175 23.57 7.20 -8.91
CA VAL A 175 24.37 5.99 -8.66
C VAL A 175 25.86 6.30 -8.63
N LYS A 176 26.38 7.13 -9.56
CA LYS A 176 27.79 7.55 -9.54
C LYS A 176 28.12 8.32 -8.26
N ALA A 177 27.30 9.32 -7.92
CA ALA A 177 27.51 10.11 -6.71
C ALA A 177 27.37 9.27 -5.42
N ALA A 178 26.52 8.24 -5.43
CA ALA A 178 26.35 7.31 -4.32
C ALA A 178 27.60 6.46 -4.12
N LYS A 179 28.19 5.96 -5.21
CA LYS A 179 29.47 5.24 -5.19
C LYS A 179 30.62 6.12 -4.72
N ASP A 180 30.73 7.35 -5.23
CA ASP A 180 31.75 8.32 -4.76
C ASP A 180 31.64 8.56 -3.24
N LEU A 181 30.40 8.60 -2.72
CA LEU A 181 30.16 8.79 -1.29
C LEU A 181 30.47 7.51 -0.50
N ASP A 182 30.06 6.33 -0.98
CA ASP A 182 30.39 5.04 -0.36
C ASP A 182 31.91 4.84 -0.28
N GLU A 183 32.66 5.16 -1.34
CA GLU A 183 34.12 5.08 -1.38
C GLU A 183 34.76 6.02 -0.34
N HIS A 184 34.28 7.26 -0.24
CA HIS A 184 34.79 8.21 0.76
C HIS A 184 34.47 7.80 2.20
N LEU A 185 33.37 7.08 2.41
CA LEU A 185 32.94 6.59 3.72
C LEU A 185 33.59 5.26 4.11
N ASP A 186 34.38 4.67 3.21
CA ASP A 186 34.91 3.31 3.34
C ASP A 186 33.81 2.24 3.47
N ASN A 187 32.66 2.48 2.83
CA ASN A 187 31.57 1.49 2.79
C ASN A 187 31.88 0.33 1.84
N GLU A 188 32.88 0.47 0.96
CA GLU A 188 33.32 -0.60 0.05
C GLU A 188 34.02 -1.74 0.82
N SER A 189 34.81 -1.45 1.86
CA SER A 189 35.42 -2.48 2.70
C SER A 189 34.36 -3.35 3.37
N TRP A 190 33.22 -2.76 3.77
CA TRP A 190 32.06 -3.50 4.24
C TRP A 190 31.45 -4.40 3.15
N LYS A 191 31.43 -4.00 1.87
CA LYS A 191 30.92 -4.86 0.79
C LYS A 191 31.82 -6.07 0.51
N GLU A 192 33.13 -5.91 0.71
CA GLU A 192 34.15 -6.97 0.58
C GLU A 192 34.12 -7.97 1.74
N GLU A 193 33.79 -7.51 2.95
CA GLU A 193 33.63 -8.40 4.09
C GLU A 193 32.34 -9.22 3.96
N ASP A 194 32.47 -10.51 3.68
CA ASP A 194 31.32 -11.36 3.47
C ASP A 194 30.53 -11.65 4.77
N GLU A 195 31.13 -11.58 5.95
CA GLU A 195 30.43 -11.88 7.19
C GLU A 195 29.52 -10.73 7.64
N TYR A 196 28.29 -11.08 8.08
CA TYR A 196 27.35 -10.13 8.69
C TYR A 196 26.32 -10.88 9.52
N ALA A 197 25.86 -10.30 10.63
CA ALA A 197 25.01 -10.99 11.61
C ALA A 197 23.61 -11.37 11.10
N TYR A 198 23.16 -10.73 10.02
CA TYR A 198 21.76 -10.81 9.58
C TYR A 198 21.51 -11.74 8.40
N TYR A 199 22.54 -12.46 7.94
CA TYR A 199 22.45 -13.51 6.92
C TYR A 199 23.56 -14.56 7.10
N ASP A 200 23.36 -15.77 6.58
CA ASP A 200 24.36 -16.84 6.63
C ASP A 200 25.25 -16.80 5.38
N SER A 201 26.33 -16.02 5.48
CA SER A 201 27.32 -15.86 4.41
C SER A 201 27.99 -17.17 4.01
N LYS A 202 28.18 -18.11 4.94
CA LYS A 202 28.83 -19.40 4.67
C LYS A 202 27.94 -20.28 3.81
N THR A 203 26.65 -20.32 4.12
CA THR A 203 25.66 -21.05 3.32
C THR A 203 25.50 -20.43 1.94
N VAL A 204 25.37 -19.09 1.84
CA VAL A 204 25.26 -18.39 0.55
C VAL A 204 26.46 -18.67 -0.35
N ARG A 205 27.68 -18.55 0.18
CA ARG A 205 28.92 -18.84 -0.57
C ARG A 205 28.96 -20.27 -1.08
N ARG A 206 28.70 -21.24 -0.21
CA ARG A 206 28.73 -22.66 -0.58
C ARG A 206 27.75 -22.97 -1.70
N VAL A 207 26.52 -22.46 -1.59
CA VAL A 207 25.48 -22.69 -2.60
C VAL A 207 25.82 -21.98 -3.91
N MET A 208 26.33 -20.74 -3.86
CA MET A 208 26.78 -20.03 -5.07
C MET A 208 27.87 -20.81 -5.81
N GLU A 209 28.90 -21.29 -5.10
CA GLU A 209 29.99 -22.08 -5.68
C GLU A 209 29.50 -23.41 -6.27
N GLN A 210 28.56 -24.08 -5.59
CA GLN A 210 27.94 -25.32 -6.08
C GLN A 210 27.09 -25.07 -7.33
N LEU A 211 26.25 -24.03 -7.35
CA LEU A 211 25.47 -23.63 -8.52
C LEU A 211 26.38 -23.37 -9.71
N ARG A 212 27.43 -22.57 -9.51
CA ARG A 212 28.39 -22.24 -10.56
C ARG A 212 29.11 -23.47 -11.12
N SER A 213 29.58 -24.35 -10.24
CA SER A 213 30.26 -25.59 -10.63
C SER A 213 29.35 -26.54 -11.41
N LEU A 214 28.11 -26.74 -10.95
CA LEU A 214 27.13 -27.59 -11.61
C LEU A 214 26.67 -27.00 -12.95
N ARG A 215 26.44 -25.68 -13.02
CA ARG A 215 26.10 -24.99 -14.27
C ARG A 215 27.18 -25.15 -15.32
N HIS A 216 28.45 -24.88 -14.98
CA HIS A 216 29.54 -25.05 -15.94
C HIS A 216 29.70 -26.49 -16.44
N ARG A 217 29.47 -27.49 -15.58
CA ARG A 217 29.47 -28.89 -16.01
C ARG A 217 28.32 -29.17 -16.97
N ALA A 218 27.10 -28.74 -16.64
CA ALA A 218 25.94 -28.92 -17.49
C ALA A 218 26.08 -28.17 -18.85
N GLU A 219 26.70 -26.99 -18.88
CA GLU A 219 27.02 -26.26 -20.12
C GLU A 219 28.03 -27.02 -21.00
N GLN A 220 29.05 -27.63 -20.39
CA GLN A 220 30.04 -28.45 -21.11
C GLN A 220 29.41 -29.73 -21.69
N ASP A 221 28.47 -30.31 -20.95
CA ASP A 221 27.71 -31.48 -21.37
C ASP A 221 26.80 -31.16 -22.58
N GLU A 222 26.18 -29.97 -22.60
CA GLU A 222 25.35 -29.51 -23.73
C GLU A 222 26.16 -29.27 -25.01
N THR A 223 27.37 -28.75 -24.86
CA THR A 223 28.28 -28.42 -25.99
C THR A 223 29.00 -29.65 -26.57
N GLY A 224 28.68 -30.86 -26.09
CA GLY A 224 29.09 -32.12 -26.73
C GLY A 224 30.36 -32.76 -26.17
N ARG A 225 30.91 -32.27 -25.06
CA ARG A 225 31.96 -32.99 -24.32
C ARG A 225 31.33 -34.09 -23.46
N LYS A 226 30.83 -35.14 -24.11
CA LYS A 226 30.18 -36.29 -23.47
C LYS A 226 31.14 -37.04 -22.54
N ASN A 227 31.17 -36.66 -21.27
CA ASN A 227 31.45 -37.60 -20.20
C ASN A 227 30.12 -38.25 -19.80
N GLY A 228 30.08 -39.57 -19.59
CA GLY A 228 28.85 -40.34 -19.32
C GLY A 228 28.05 -39.96 -18.05
N THR A 229 28.31 -38.80 -17.45
CA THR A 229 27.65 -38.23 -16.26
C THR A 229 26.76 -37.02 -16.57
N SER A 230 26.54 -36.68 -17.86
CA SER A 230 25.84 -35.46 -18.29
C SER A 230 24.43 -35.27 -17.72
N GLN A 231 23.61 -36.33 -17.70
CA GLN A 231 22.23 -36.26 -17.18
C GLN A 231 22.20 -35.91 -15.67
N ARG A 232 23.21 -36.34 -14.92
CA ARG A 232 23.25 -36.15 -13.47
C ARG A 232 23.54 -34.69 -13.09
N ALA A 233 24.34 -33.98 -13.88
CA ALA A 233 24.73 -32.60 -13.57
C ALA A 233 23.56 -31.62 -13.70
N ILE A 234 22.73 -31.77 -14.75
CA ILE A 234 21.53 -30.94 -14.96
C ILE A 234 20.45 -31.24 -13.91
N GLU A 235 20.29 -32.51 -13.52
CA GLU A 235 19.37 -32.94 -12.46
C GLU A 235 19.80 -32.37 -11.09
N ASP A 236 21.08 -32.51 -10.74
CA ASP A 236 21.65 -31.95 -9.50
C ASP A 236 21.52 -30.42 -9.47
N LEU A 237 21.76 -29.74 -10.61
CA LEU A 237 21.60 -28.28 -10.74
C LEU A 237 20.15 -27.86 -10.53
N ARG A 238 19.20 -28.59 -11.14
CA ARG A 238 17.77 -28.36 -10.98
C ARG A 238 17.36 -28.54 -9.51
N SER A 239 17.76 -29.63 -8.88
CA SER A 239 17.44 -29.89 -7.47
C SER A 239 18.02 -28.83 -6.54
N LEU A 240 19.25 -28.36 -6.81
CA LEU A 240 19.86 -27.28 -6.03
C LEU A 240 19.11 -25.95 -6.22
N ALA A 241 18.73 -25.61 -7.46
CA ALA A 241 17.95 -24.42 -7.76
C ALA A 241 16.58 -24.45 -7.05
N GLU A 242 15.87 -25.58 -7.07
CA GLU A 242 14.60 -25.74 -6.33
C GLU A 242 14.79 -25.59 -4.80
N ALA A 243 15.95 -25.98 -4.27
CA ALA A 243 16.26 -25.88 -2.86
C ALA A 243 16.64 -24.47 -2.40
N CYS A 244 17.35 -23.69 -3.23
CA CYS A 244 17.88 -22.39 -2.85
C CYS A 244 17.02 -21.20 -3.29
N VAL A 245 16.22 -21.33 -4.36
CA VAL A 245 15.33 -20.25 -4.83
C VAL A 245 14.06 -20.24 -3.99
N LYS A 246 14.16 -19.60 -2.83
CA LYS A 246 13.10 -19.47 -1.82
C LYS A 246 13.11 -18.05 -1.26
N ASN A 247 11.96 -17.61 -0.77
CA ASN A 247 11.86 -16.32 -0.10
C ASN A 247 12.89 -16.20 1.03
N ASN A 248 13.71 -15.14 0.99
CA ASN A 248 14.70 -14.80 2.00
C ASN A 248 15.65 -15.96 2.35
N PHE A 249 16.09 -16.73 1.34
CA PHE A 249 17.03 -17.84 1.52
C PHE A 249 18.27 -17.38 2.31
N ALA A 250 18.61 -18.08 3.39
CA ALA A 250 19.77 -17.75 4.24
C ALA A 250 19.82 -16.28 4.73
N GLY A 251 18.72 -15.52 4.68
CA GLY A 251 18.66 -14.12 5.13
C GLY A 251 19.15 -13.06 4.12
N PHE A 252 19.39 -13.40 2.85
CA PHE A 252 19.97 -12.45 1.88
C PHE A 252 19.05 -11.25 1.54
N GLU A 253 17.77 -11.32 1.86
CA GLU A 253 16.78 -10.25 1.63
C GLU A 253 16.61 -9.33 2.85
N ASN A 254 17.43 -9.49 3.90
CA ASN A 254 17.29 -8.68 5.11
C ASN A 254 17.50 -7.18 4.82
N PRO A 255 16.56 -6.28 5.16
CA PRO A 255 16.66 -4.85 4.87
C PRO A 255 17.94 -4.18 5.41
N ARG A 256 18.52 -4.70 6.49
CA ARG A 256 19.75 -4.16 7.08
C ARG A 256 20.94 -4.28 6.12
N LEU A 257 21.02 -5.34 5.32
CA LEU A 257 22.06 -5.49 4.28
C LEU A 257 22.00 -4.37 3.24
N TYR A 258 20.81 -3.89 2.90
CA TYR A 258 20.60 -2.86 1.88
C TYR A 258 20.60 -1.44 2.44
N SER A 259 20.89 -1.28 3.75
CA SER A 259 20.87 0.03 4.43
C SER A 259 22.27 0.54 4.82
N GLU A 260 23.30 -0.30 4.71
CA GLU A 260 24.68 0.06 5.11
C GLU A 260 25.41 0.88 4.04
N THR A 261 25.00 0.75 2.77
CA THR A 261 25.63 1.44 1.63
C THR A 261 24.59 2.24 0.85
N TYR A 262 25.01 3.35 0.23
CA TYR A 262 24.09 4.15 -0.58
C TYR A 262 23.69 3.44 -1.87
N TYR A 263 24.58 2.63 -2.44
CA TYR A 263 24.27 1.83 -3.62
C TYR A 263 24.84 0.41 -3.54
N GLY A 264 23.95 -0.57 -3.69
CA GLY A 264 24.28 -1.99 -3.68
C GLY A 264 24.19 -2.62 -2.30
N THR A 265 24.77 -3.80 -2.18
CA THR A 265 24.85 -4.61 -0.96
C THR A 265 26.18 -5.39 -0.97
N LYS A 266 26.34 -6.36 -0.08
CA LYS A 266 27.48 -7.28 -0.03
C LYS A 266 27.76 -7.91 -1.40
N ASN A 267 29.03 -7.97 -1.79
CA ASN A 267 29.46 -8.53 -3.08
C ASN A 267 29.06 -10.01 -3.23
N LEU A 268 29.14 -10.78 -2.14
CA LEU A 268 28.68 -12.16 -2.11
C LEU A 268 27.18 -12.32 -2.40
N VAL A 269 26.34 -11.44 -1.85
CA VAL A 269 24.89 -11.48 -2.09
C VAL A 269 24.59 -11.16 -3.55
N GLN A 270 25.22 -10.13 -4.11
CA GLN A 270 25.08 -9.79 -5.53
C GLN A 270 25.53 -10.95 -6.42
N GLY A 271 26.71 -11.53 -6.15
CA GLY A 271 27.23 -12.67 -6.90
C GLY A 271 26.33 -13.92 -6.83
N TYR A 272 25.68 -14.16 -5.68
CA TYR A 272 24.70 -15.22 -5.54
C TYR A 272 23.45 -14.96 -6.39
N VAL A 273 22.87 -13.76 -6.34
CA VAL A 273 21.69 -13.40 -7.16
C VAL A 273 22.00 -13.50 -8.66
N ASP A 274 23.17 -13.03 -9.08
CA ASP A 274 23.61 -13.11 -10.47
C ASP A 274 23.79 -14.57 -10.93
N GLU A 275 24.38 -15.42 -10.10
CA GLU A 275 24.56 -16.85 -10.41
C GLU A 275 23.23 -17.61 -10.45
N VAL A 276 22.29 -17.30 -9.54
CA VAL A 276 20.92 -17.84 -9.59
C VAL A 276 20.23 -17.40 -10.88
N SER A 277 20.31 -16.12 -11.25
CA SER A 277 19.74 -15.61 -12.51
C SER A 277 20.31 -16.32 -13.73
N ALA A 278 21.63 -16.49 -13.80
CA ALA A 278 22.31 -17.20 -14.87
C ALA A 278 21.89 -18.68 -14.93
N THR A 279 21.81 -19.34 -13.77
CA THR A 279 21.37 -20.73 -13.65
C THR A 279 19.93 -20.92 -14.14
N LEU A 280 19.00 -20.06 -13.73
CA LEU A 280 17.60 -20.14 -14.15
C LEU A 280 17.46 -19.90 -15.66
N LYS A 281 18.18 -18.92 -16.22
CA LYS A 281 18.22 -18.69 -17.67
C LYS A 281 18.70 -19.94 -18.41
N PHE A 282 19.79 -20.55 -17.94
CA PHE A 282 20.34 -21.76 -18.52
C PHE A 282 19.38 -22.95 -18.43
N LEU A 283 18.81 -23.25 -17.26
CA LEU A 283 17.85 -24.35 -17.07
C LEU A 283 16.62 -24.20 -17.99
N LEU A 284 16.14 -22.97 -18.20
CA LEU A 284 15.00 -22.71 -19.06
C LEU A 284 15.35 -22.77 -20.56
N SER A 285 16.55 -22.35 -20.96
CA SER A 285 17.00 -22.41 -22.36
C SER A 285 17.53 -23.77 -22.79
N SER A 286 18.07 -24.57 -21.85
CA SER A 286 18.78 -25.81 -22.15
C SER A 286 17.89 -26.86 -22.84
N HIS A 287 18.45 -27.59 -23.80
CA HIS A 287 17.78 -28.70 -24.47
C HIS A 287 17.84 -30.02 -23.67
N GLN A 288 18.58 -30.03 -22.55
CA GLN A 288 18.74 -31.21 -21.70
C GLN A 288 17.50 -31.53 -20.86
N LEU A 289 16.61 -30.55 -20.66
CA LEU A 289 15.36 -30.70 -19.93
C LEU A 289 14.16 -30.71 -20.89
N SER A 290 13.22 -31.61 -20.63
CA SER A 290 11.94 -31.64 -21.32
C SER A 290 11.09 -30.41 -20.98
N GLN A 291 10.11 -30.09 -21.83
CA GLN A 291 9.22 -28.95 -21.58
C GLN A 291 8.33 -29.15 -20.33
N GLU A 292 7.98 -30.39 -20.00
CA GLU A 292 7.19 -30.71 -18.81
C GLU A 292 8.00 -30.49 -17.52
N GLU A 293 9.27 -30.85 -17.52
CA GLU A 293 10.18 -30.60 -16.41
C GLU A 293 10.40 -29.11 -16.18
N LYS A 294 10.61 -28.33 -17.25
CA LYS A 294 10.74 -26.86 -17.17
C LYS A 294 9.48 -26.21 -16.61
N ARG A 295 8.29 -26.68 -17.03
CA ARG A 295 7.00 -26.20 -16.50
C ARG A 295 6.86 -26.52 -15.01
N THR A 296 7.22 -27.73 -14.60
CA THR A 296 7.16 -28.17 -13.20
C THR A 296 8.12 -27.36 -12.33
N LEU A 297 9.37 -27.22 -12.78
CA LEU A 297 10.39 -26.39 -12.14
C LEU A 297 9.89 -24.95 -11.97
N SER A 298 9.39 -24.32 -13.03
CA SER A 298 8.89 -22.94 -12.99
C SER A 298 7.74 -22.76 -11.98
N LYS A 299 6.84 -23.75 -11.91
CA LYS A 299 5.73 -23.75 -10.94
C LYS A 299 6.25 -23.83 -9.51
N HIS A 300 7.20 -24.72 -9.24
CA HIS A 300 7.83 -24.88 -7.92
C HIS A 300 8.58 -23.61 -7.50
N LEU A 301 9.44 -23.08 -8.38
CA LEU A 301 10.19 -21.85 -8.13
C LEU A 301 9.26 -20.66 -7.86
N SER A 302 8.21 -20.49 -8.67
CA SER A 302 7.24 -19.41 -8.45
C SER A 302 6.49 -19.55 -7.11
N THR A 303 6.26 -20.77 -6.65
CA THR A 303 5.56 -21.03 -5.38
C THR A 303 6.51 -20.78 -4.19
N ASN A 304 7.77 -21.20 -4.31
CA ASN A 304 8.77 -21.12 -3.25
C ASN A 304 9.36 -19.71 -3.08
N PHE A 305 9.64 -19.02 -4.19
CA PHE A 305 10.17 -17.66 -4.16
C PHE A 305 9.09 -16.63 -3.82
N GLY A 306 7.86 -16.90 -4.27
CA GLY A 306 6.72 -16.01 -4.11
C GLY A 306 6.61 -14.96 -5.21
N ARG A 307 5.79 -13.95 -4.96
CA ARG A 307 5.55 -12.84 -5.88
C ARG A 307 5.76 -11.53 -5.14
N THR A 308 6.42 -10.58 -5.79
CA THR A 308 6.60 -9.24 -5.26
C THR A 308 5.27 -8.48 -5.29
N ALA A 309 4.99 -7.75 -4.21
CA ALA A 309 3.85 -6.85 -4.11
C ALA A 309 4.31 -5.46 -3.68
N LEU A 310 3.70 -4.43 -4.27
CA LEU A 310 3.87 -3.04 -3.84
C LEU A 310 2.79 -2.71 -2.81
N CYS A 311 3.18 -2.56 -1.54
CA CYS A 311 2.26 -2.26 -0.45
C CYS A 311 2.32 -0.78 -0.06
N LEU A 312 1.31 -0.02 -0.48
CA LEU A 312 1.17 1.42 -0.27
C LEU A 312 0.34 1.68 1.00
N SER A 313 1.03 1.86 2.12
CA SER A 313 0.38 2.22 3.38
C SER A 313 -0.12 3.67 3.35
N GLY A 314 -1.28 3.91 3.95
CA GLY A 314 -1.79 5.25 4.20
C GLY A 314 -0.88 6.07 5.14
N GLY A 315 -1.10 7.38 5.17
CA GLY A 315 -0.30 8.31 5.98
C GLY A 315 -0.72 9.77 5.81
N ALA A 316 -2.03 10.02 5.67
CA ALA A 316 -2.58 11.32 5.27
C ALA A 316 -1.86 11.86 4.01
N THR A 317 -1.32 13.09 4.07
CA THR A 317 -0.61 13.72 2.93
C THR A 317 0.70 13.05 2.57
N PHE A 318 1.32 12.27 3.48
CA PHE A 318 2.53 11.51 3.16
C PHE A 318 2.29 10.38 2.16
N ALA A 319 1.03 9.97 1.96
CA ALA A 319 0.68 8.98 0.95
C ALA A 319 1.06 9.43 -0.47
N TYR A 320 1.19 10.74 -0.72
CA TYR A 320 1.54 11.25 -2.05
C TYR A 320 3.01 10.99 -2.44
N TYR A 321 3.90 10.70 -1.48
CA TYR A 321 5.26 10.24 -1.81
C TYR A 321 5.26 8.93 -2.59
N HIS A 322 4.21 8.12 -2.45
CA HIS A 322 4.07 6.87 -3.20
C HIS A 322 4.00 7.08 -4.72
N PHE A 323 3.58 8.25 -5.20
CA PHE A 323 3.66 8.56 -6.64
C PHE A 323 5.11 8.56 -7.14
N GLY A 324 6.04 9.13 -6.36
CA GLY A 324 7.46 9.13 -6.70
C GLY A 324 8.07 7.73 -6.67
N ILE A 325 7.69 6.90 -5.69
CA ILE A 325 8.13 5.50 -5.62
C ILE A 325 7.58 4.72 -6.82
N ALA A 326 6.30 4.88 -7.14
CA ALA A 326 5.67 4.22 -8.27
C ALA A 326 6.30 4.64 -9.61
N LYS A 327 6.60 5.93 -9.77
CA LYS A 327 7.31 6.47 -10.93
C LYS A 327 8.70 5.84 -11.07
N ALA A 328 9.50 5.82 -10.01
CA ALA A 328 10.82 5.21 -10.03
C ALA A 328 10.78 3.71 -10.39
N LEU A 329 9.81 2.96 -9.85
CA LEU A 329 9.62 1.55 -10.19
C LEU A 329 9.14 1.36 -11.64
N LEU A 330 8.25 2.22 -12.12
CA LEU A 330 7.74 2.18 -13.49
C LEU A 330 8.85 2.47 -14.51
N ASP A 331 9.69 3.47 -14.25
CA ASP A 331 10.81 3.85 -15.12
C ASP A 331 11.88 2.76 -15.16
N ALA A 332 12.09 2.08 -14.04
CA ALA A 332 12.99 0.95 -13.95
C ALA A 332 12.42 -0.35 -14.57
N ASP A 333 11.15 -0.36 -15.02
CA ASP A 333 10.44 -1.57 -15.50
C ASP A 333 10.34 -2.63 -14.39
N LEU A 334 10.16 -2.18 -13.14
CA LEU A 334 10.12 -2.97 -11.90
C LEU A 334 8.81 -2.81 -11.13
N LEU A 335 7.80 -2.11 -11.67
CA LEU A 335 6.51 -1.95 -11.02
C LEU A 335 5.83 -3.31 -10.82
N PRO A 336 5.55 -3.76 -9.58
CA PRO A 336 4.96 -5.07 -9.34
C PRO A 336 3.54 -5.20 -9.89
N TRP A 337 3.19 -6.40 -10.36
CA TRP A 337 1.83 -6.74 -10.82
C TRP A 337 0.80 -6.77 -9.70
N ILE A 338 1.24 -6.98 -8.45
CA ILE A 338 0.38 -6.99 -7.26
C ILE A 338 0.57 -5.66 -6.55
N ILE A 339 -0.50 -4.87 -6.44
CA ILE A 339 -0.48 -3.56 -5.80
C ILE A 339 -1.54 -3.57 -4.69
N THR A 340 -1.12 -3.26 -3.48
CA THR A 340 -1.99 -3.19 -2.31
C THR A 340 -1.99 -1.78 -1.76
N GLY A 341 -3.15 -1.23 -1.44
CA GLY A 341 -3.25 0.11 -0.88
C GLY A 341 -4.20 0.19 0.31
N THR A 342 -3.87 1.08 1.26
CA THR A 342 -4.70 1.36 2.44
C THR A 342 -4.92 2.87 2.60
N SER A 343 -6.14 3.33 2.88
CA SER A 343 -6.49 4.75 3.03
C SER A 343 -5.93 5.62 1.88
N GLY A 344 -5.12 6.64 2.15
CA GLY A 344 -4.48 7.47 1.11
C GLY A 344 -3.59 6.68 0.13
N GLY A 345 -3.02 5.55 0.56
CA GLY A 345 -2.29 4.63 -0.32
C GLY A 345 -3.20 3.84 -1.25
N ALA A 346 -4.47 3.62 -0.89
CA ALA A 346 -5.48 3.01 -1.76
C ALA A 346 -5.81 3.88 -2.97
N LEU A 347 -5.80 5.22 -2.81
CA LEU A 347 -5.96 6.16 -3.92
C LEU A 347 -4.82 6.01 -4.94
N VAL A 348 -3.57 5.95 -4.46
CA VAL A 348 -2.40 5.76 -5.32
C VAL A 348 -2.44 4.37 -5.97
N ALA A 349 -2.76 3.33 -5.20
CA ALA A 349 -2.91 1.98 -5.71
C ALA A 349 -3.98 1.89 -6.79
N ALA A 350 -5.12 2.57 -6.62
CA ALA A 350 -6.19 2.63 -7.62
C ALA A 350 -5.73 3.29 -8.92
N LEU A 351 -4.94 4.38 -8.85
CA LEU A 351 -4.34 4.98 -10.05
C LEU A 351 -3.46 3.96 -10.80
N LEU A 352 -2.60 3.25 -10.08
CA LEU A 352 -1.69 2.26 -10.65
C LEU A 352 -2.42 0.99 -11.14
N GLY A 353 -3.52 0.59 -10.51
CA GLY A 353 -4.28 -0.62 -10.85
C GLY A 353 -5.21 -0.45 -12.05
N THR A 354 -5.64 0.78 -12.35
CA THR A 354 -6.68 1.07 -13.37
C THR A 354 -6.13 1.50 -14.73
N ARG A 355 -4.82 1.73 -14.84
CA ARG A 355 -4.15 2.30 -16.02
C ARG A 355 -2.96 1.47 -16.46
N THR A 356 -2.72 1.35 -17.75
CA THR A 356 -1.56 0.66 -18.33
C THR A 356 -0.23 1.39 -18.03
N ASP A 357 0.92 0.71 -18.20
CA ASP A 357 2.23 1.35 -18.00
C ASP A 357 2.41 2.62 -18.85
N ASP A 358 1.95 2.60 -20.11
CA ASP A 358 2.07 3.74 -21.03
C ASP A 358 1.20 4.94 -20.63
N GLU A 359 0.01 4.66 -20.07
CA GLU A 359 -0.84 5.71 -19.47
C GLU A 359 -0.19 6.28 -18.20
N LEU A 360 0.34 5.41 -17.34
CA LEU A 360 0.99 5.83 -16.10
C LEU A 360 2.24 6.68 -16.33
N LYS A 361 3.06 6.35 -17.34
CA LYS A 361 4.24 7.12 -17.75
C LYS A 361 3.89 8.58 -18.08
N LYS A 362 2.72 8.83 -18.66
CA LYS A 362 2.23 10.18 -18.98
C LYS A 362 1.60 10.90 -17.80
N LEU A 363 1.12 10.16 -16.80
CA LEU A 363 0.38 10.69 -15.65
C LEU A 363 1.24 10.93 -14.43
N LEU A 364 2.31 10.16 -14.23
CA LEU A 364 3.22 10.29 -13.09
C LEU A 364 4.27 11.40 -13.34
N VAL A 365 3.77 12.62 -13.61
CA VAL A 365 4.54 13.85 -13.83
C VAL A 365 4.13 14.93 -12.81
N PRO A 366 4.93 16.01 -12.61
CA PRO A 366 4.63 17.01 -11.58
C PRO A 366 3.23 17.64 -11.68
N ALA A 367 2.70 17.79 -12.91
CA ALA A 367 1.35 18.28 -13.18
C ALA A 367 0.25 17.49 -12.44
N LEU A 368 0.47 16.21 -12.10
CA LEU A 368 -0.44 15.38 -11.29
C LEU A 368 -0.79 16.02 -9.96
N ALA A 369 0.10 16.83 -9.38
CA ALA A 369 -0.15 17.54 -8.13
C ALA A 369 -1.44 18.38 -8.17
N ASN A 370 -1.82 18.91 -9.33
CA ASN A 370 -3.06 19.68 -9.50
C ASN A 370 -4.34 18.84 -9.31
N ARG A 371 -4.25 17.52 -9.47
CA ARG A 371 -5.36 16.57 -9.21
C ARG A 371 -5.46 16.15 -7.76
N ILE A 372 -4.42 16.38 -6.96
CA ILE A 372 -4.38 16.02 -5.54
C ILE A 372 -5.17 17.05 -4.72
N ARG A 373 -6.50 16.94 -4.75
CA ARG A 373 -7.42 17.92 -4.13
C ARG A 373 -8.19 17.38 -2.92
N ALA A 374 -7.83 16.21 -2.38
CA ALA A 374 -8.58 15.56 -1.29
C ALA A 374 -8.76 16.45 -0.04
N CYS A 375 -7.84 17.39 0.20
CA CYS A 375 -7.87 18.33 1.32
C CYS A 375 -8.05 19.81 0.89
N SER A 376 -8.80 20.10 -0.18
CA SER A 376 -8.87 21.47 -0.73
C SER A 376 -9.72 22.44 0.10
N GLU A 377 -10.62 21.95 0.95
CA GLU A 377 -11.50 22.80 1.74
C GLU A 377 -10.77 23.45 2.93
N PRO A 378 -11.12 24.69 3.32
CA PRO A 378 -10.51 25.35 4.48
C PRO A 378 -11.02 24.78 5.81
N PHE A 379 -10.27 25.02 6.88
CA PHE A 379 -10.66 24.65 8.26
C PHE A 379 -12.02 25.22 8.69
N SER A 380 -12.44 26.36 8.13
CA SER A 380 -13.75 26.98 8.37
C SER A 380 -14.92 26.12 7.89
N VAL A 381 -14.70 25.18 6.97
CA VAL A 381 -15.69 24.20 6.51
C VAL A 381 -15.55 22.89 7.28
N TRP A 382 -14.31 22.41 7.47
CA TRP A 382 -14.04 21.16 8.17
C TRP A 382 -14.55 21.14 9.61
N LEU A 383 -14.28 22.19 10.40
CA LEU A 383 -14.64 22.22 11.82
C LEU A 383 -16.17 22.18 12.02
N PRO A 384 -16.98 23.03 11.35
CA PRO A 384 -18.44 22.92 11.45
C PRO A 384 -19.00 21.60 10.92
N ARG A 385 -18.42 21.03 9.84
CA ARG A 385 -18.85 19.73 9.31
C ARG A 385 -18.57 18.64 10.34
N TRP A 386 -17.33 18.53 10.80
CA TRP A 386 -16.92 17.57 11.82
C TRP A 386 -17.78 17.66 13.09
N TRP A 387 -18.10 18.86 13.55
CA TRP A 387 -18.99 19.06 14.70
C TRP A 387 -20.41 18.54 14.46
N ARG A 388 -20.95 18.68 13.25
CA ARG A 388 -22.33 18.29 12.89
C ARG A 388 -22.45 16.81 12.50
N THR A 389 -21.49 16.31 11.73
CA THR A 389 -21.56 15.00 11.05
C THR A 389 -20.53 14.00 11.56
N GLY A 390 -19.61 14.39 12.46
CA GLY A 390 -18.54 13.52 12.96
C GLY A 390 -17.39 13.29 11.97
N ALA A 391 -17.52 13.78 10.73
CA ALA A 391 -16.53 13.61 9.67
C ALA A 391 -16.00 14.95 9.17
N ARG A 392 -14.70 15.00 8.91
CA ARG A 392 -14.03 16.15 8.30
C ARG A 392 -14.38 16.31 6.83
N PHE A 393 -14.42 15.21 6.09
CA PHE A 393 -14.68 15.17 4.65
C PHE A 393 -16.10 14.74 4.34
N ASP A 394 -16.58 15.11 3.16
CA ASP A 394 -17.85 14.65 2.61
C ASP A 394 -17.60 13.45 1.70
N SER A 395 -18.33 12.35 1.93
CA SER A 395 -18.12 11.09 1.21
C SER A 395 -18.46 11.20 -0.29
N VAL A 396 -19.44 12.05 -0.65
CA VAL A 396 -19.88 12.23 -2.04
C VAL A 396 -18.87 13.07 -2.82
N ASP A 397 -18.39 14.17 -2.23
CA ASP A 397 -17.28 14.96 -2.79
C ASP A 397 -16.00 14.12 -2.94
N TRP A 398 -15.68 13.27 -1.97
CA TRP A 398 -14.56 12.34 -2.07
C TRP A 398 -14.76 11.30 -3.19
N ALA A 399 -15.97 10.77 -3.38
CA ALA A 399 -16.29 9.89 -4.49
C ALA A 399 -15.98 10.54 -5.84
N GLN A 400 -16.48 11.76 -6.06
CA GLN A 400 -16.23 12.51 -7.29
C GLN A 400 -14.74 12.76 -7.53
N ARG A 401 -13.98 13.11 -6.48
CA ARG A 401 -12.53 13.33 -6.60
C ARG A 401 -11.77 12.03 -6.86
N CYS A 402 -12.20 10.93 -6.25
CA CYS A 402 -11.60 9.61 -6.45
C CYS A 402 -11.90 9.02 -7.84
N SER A 403 -13.01 9.40 -8.48
CA SER A 403 -13.40 8.93 -9.82
C SER A 403 -12.27 9.10 -10.82
N TRP A 404 -11.61 10.27 -10.89
CA TRP A 404 -10.50 10.47 -11.81
C TRP A 404 -9.34 9.49 -11.56
N PHE A 405 -8.94 9.30 -10.29
CA PHE A 405 -7.88 8.35 -9.92
C PHE A 405 -8.26 6.90 -10.20
N CYS A 406 -9.55 6.56 -10.15
CA CYS A 406 -10.06 5.21 -10.39
C CYS A 406 -10.51 4.98 -11.84
N ARG A 407 -10.40 5.99 -12.70
CA ARG A 407 -10.88 5.98 -14.10
C ARG A 407 -12.39 5.73 -14.17
N GLY A 408 -13.14 6.48 -13.37
CA GLY A 408 -14.58 6.39 -13.20
C GLY A 408 -14.98 5.23 -12.29
N SER A 409 -16.17 4.69 -12.50
CA SER A 409 -16.73 3.60 -11.71
C SER A 409 -16.25 2.21 -12.15
N LEU A 410 -14.96 2.08 -12.51
CA LEU A 410 -14.38 0.77 -12.80
C LEU A 410 -14.48 -0.14 -11.57
N THR A 411 -14.86 -1.38 -11.84
CA THR A 411 -14.84 -2.47 -10.86
C THR A 411 -13.46 -3.11 -10.78
N PHE A 412 -13.20 -3.88 -9.72
CA PHE A 412 -11.93 -4.61 -9.58
C PHE A 412 -11.70 -5.62 -10.72
N LEU A 413 -12.76 -6.29 -11.18
CA LEU A 413 -12.67 -7.24 -12.29
C LEU A 413 -12.34 -6.54 -13.61
N GLU A 414 -13.01 -5.43 -13.93
CA GLU A 414 -12.75 -4.67 -15.15
C GLU A 414 -11.33 -4.09 -15.16
N ALA A 415 -10.86 -3.56 -14.03
CA ALA A 415 -9.50 -3.06 -13.91
C ALA A 415 -8.46 -4.18 -14.12
N TYR A 416 -8.69 -5.37 -13.55
CA TYR A 416 -7.81 -6.53 -13.76
C TYR A 416 -7.82 -6.99 -15.22
N GLN A 417 -8.98 -7.05 -15.87
CA GLN A 417 -9.07 -7.42 -17.30
C GLN A 417 -8.38 -6.40 -18.20
N ARG A 418 -8.40 -5.11 -17.84
CA ARG A 418 -7.74 -4.03 -18.59
C ARG A 418 -6.22 -4.05 -18.45
N THR A 419 -5.71 -4.16 -17.22
CA THR A 419 -4.28 -3.93 -16.94
C THR A 419 -3.49 -5.21 -16.63
N GLY A 420 -4.16 -6.29 -16.25
CA GLY A 420 -3.53 -7.49 -15.69
C GLY A 420 -2.99 -7.31 -14.27
N ARG A 421 -3.10 -6.12 -13.66
CA ARG A 421 -2.62 -5.87 -12.30
C ARG A 421 -3.65 -6.29 -11.27
N ILE A 422 -3.16 -6.96 -10.24
CA ILE A 422 -3.96 -7.37 -9.08
C ILE A 422 -3.99 -6.20 -8.11
N LEU A 423 -5.05 -5.40 -8.18
CA LEU A 423 -5.32 -4.33 -7.23
C LEU A 423 -6.00 -4.90 -5.98
N ASN A 424 -5.41 -4.61 -4.82
CA ASN A 424 -5.96 -4.95 -3.52
C ASN A 424 -6.17 -3.69 -2.69
N ILE A 425 -7.36 -3.53 -2.12
CA ILE A 425 -7.68 -2.46 -1.17
C ILE A 425 -8.13 -3.10 0.13
N THR A 426 -7.51 -2.72 1.24
CA THR A 426 -7.90 -3.22 2.57
C THR A 426 -8.84 -2.23 3.26
N CYS A 427 -9.93 -2.72 3.82
CA CYS A 427 -10.86 -1.95 4.63
C CYS A 427 -10.92 -2.54 6.05
N VAL A 428 -10.85 -1.66 7.05
CA VAL A 428 -10.99 -2.05 8.45
C VAL A 428 -12.40 -1.67 8.90
N PRO A 429 -13.22 -2.64 9.33
CA PRO A 429 -14.58 -2.36 9.77
C PRO A 429 -14.60 -1.55 11.07
N SER A 430 -15.69 -0.82 11.32
CA SER A 430 -15.85 -0.07 12.57
C SER A 430 -16.16 -0.95 13.78
N ASP A 431 -16.70 -2.15 13.55
CA ASP A 431 -16.94 -3.15 14.59
C ASP A 431 -15.64 -3.93 14.87
N PRO A 432 -15.11 -3.88 16.12
CA PRO A 432 -13.90 -4.62 16.50
C PRO A 432 -13.97 -6.14 16.32
N HIS A 433 -15.17 -6.71 16.26
CA HIS A 433 -15.38 -8.15 16.11
C HIS A 433 -15.46 -8.61 14.65
N THR A 434 -15.54 -7.68 13.70
CA THR A 434 -15.60 -7.99 12.27
C THR A 434 -14.17 -8.08 11.69
N PRO A 435 -13.84 -9.10 10.89
CA PRO A 435 -12.52 -9.23 10.27
C PRO A 435 -12.27 -8.12 9.24
N THR A 436 -11.00 -7.79 9.01
CA THR A 436 -10.60 -6.87 7.94
C THR A 436 -11.00 -7.41 6.57
N ILE A 437 -11.52 -6.53 5.72
CA ILE A 437 -11.94 -6.88 4.36
C ILE A 437 -10.79 -6.59 3.40
N LEU A 438 -10.49 -7.54 2.51
CA LEU A 438 -9.57 -7.35 1.39
C LEU A 438 -10.38 -7.38 0.10
N ALA A 439 -10.58 -6.22 -0.53
CA ALA A 439 -11.28 -6.10 -1.81
C ALA A 439 -10.29 -6.22 -2.97
N ASN A 440 -10.55 -7.18 -3.86
CA ASN A 440 -9.82 -7.38 -5.12
C ASN A 440 -10.72 -8.09 -6.15
N TYR A 441 -10.17 -8.39 -7.32
CA TYR A 441 -10.91 -9.03 -8.42
C TYR A 441 -11.44 -10.44 -8.10
N LEU A 442 -10.95 -11.11 -7.06
CA LEU A 442 -11.40 -12.44 -6.62
C LEU A 442 -12.47 -12.34 -5.52
N THR A 443 -12.27 -11.44 -4.56
CA THR A 443 -13.13 -11.33 -3.37
C THR A 443 -14.30 -10.36 -3.56
N ALA A 444 -14.12 -9.34 -4.40
CA ALA A 444 -15.10 -8.29 -4.66
C ALA A 444 -15.04 -7.84 -6.14
N PRO A 445 -15.27 -8.75 -7.12
CA PRO A 445 -15.09 -8.47 -8.54
C PRO A 445 -15.93 -7.30 -9.04
N ASP A 446 -17.19 -7.22 -8.61
CA ASP A 446 -18.17 -6.22 -9.05
C ASP A 446 -18.16 -4.94 -8.18
N CYS A 447 -17.26 -4.87 -7.20
CA CYS A 447 -17.15 -3.69 -6.34
C CYS A 447 -16.44 -2.57 -7.09
N VAL A 448 -17.03 -1.37 -7.06
CA VAL A 448 -16.46 -0.16 -7.65
C VAL A 448 -15.23 0.28 -6.85
N ILE A 449 -14.12 0.56 -7.53
CA ILE A 449 -12.83 0.79 -6.87
C ILE A 449 -12.87 2.04 -6.00
N TRP A 450 -13.45 3.15 -6.47
CA TRP A 450 -13.46 4.39 -5.68
C TRP A 450 -14.29 4.25 -4.41
N SER A 451 -15.33 3.41 -4.37
CA SER A 451 -16.12 3.20 -3.15
C SER A 451 -15.32 2.39 -2.11
N ALA A 452 -14.54 1.40 -2.57
CA ALA A 452 -13.59 0.68 -1.73
C ALA A 452 -12.47 1.59 -1.18
N VAL A 453 -11.98 2.56 -1.99
CA VAL A 453 -11.01 3.57 -1.52
C VAL A 453 -11.59 4.42 -0.39
N ILE A 454 -12.84 4.89 -0.51
CA ILE A 454 -13.49 5.70 0.54
C ILE A 454 -13.70 4.85 1.80
N ALA A 455 -14.21 3.61 1.66
CA ALA A 455 -14.36 2.68 2.78
C ALA A 455 -13.03 2.42 3.50
N SER A 456 -11.92 2.29 2.75
CA SER A 456 -10.57 2.16 3.31
C SER A 456 -10.09 3.42 4.03
N ALA A 457 -10.59 4.60 3.64
CA ALA A 457 -10.25 5.89 4.24
C ALA A 457 -11.22 6.34 5.35
N ALA A 458 -12.26 5.56 5.65
CA ALA A 458 -13.31 5.82 6.64
C ALA A 458 -12.85 5.66 8.10
N VAL A 459 -11.79 6.38 8.47
CA VAL A 459 -11.25 6.42 9.83
C VAL A 459 -12.05 7.42 10.68
N PRO A 460 -12.34 7.12 11.96
CA PRO A 460 -13.08 8.01 12.84
C PRO A 460 -12.58 9.46 12.83
N GLY A 461 -13.49 10.41 12.65
CA GLY A 461 -13.18 11.84 12.57
C GLY A 461 -12.77 12.36 11.19
N ILE A 462 -12.46 11.48 10.24
CA ILE A 462 -12.03 11.84 8.88
C ILE A 462 -13.18 11.70 7.89
N LEU A 463 -13.68 10.48 7.74
CA LEU A 463 -14.81 10.11 6.89
C LEU A 463 -15.76 9.24 7.72
N ASN A 464 -17.06 9.34 7.46
CA ASN A 464 -18.02 8.43 8.08
C ASN A 464 -17.89 7.03 7.46
N PRO A 465 -18.22 5.96 8.21
CA PRO A 465 -18.35 4.61 7.66
C PRO A 465 -19.26 4.59 6.42
N VAL A 466 -18.93 3.72 5.47
CA VAL A 466 -19.50 3.67 4.11
C VAL A 466 -20.06 2.29 3.84
#